data_AF-A0A7X0ADM1-F1
#
_entry.id   AF-A0A7X0ADM1-F1
#
_cell.length_a   1.000
_cell.length_b   1.000
_cell.length_c   1.000
_cell.angle_alpha   90.00
_cell.angle_beta   90.00
_cell.angle_gamma   90.00
#
_symmetry.space_group_name_H-M   'P 1'
#
loop_
_entity.id
_entity.type
_entity.pdbx_description
1 polymer ?
#
loop_
_entity_poly.entity_id
_entity_poly.type
_entity_poly.pdbx_seq_one_letter_code
_entity_poly.pdbx_strand_id
1 'polypeptide(L)'
;MKSMPLKLALLAGLGLAFAGATAYAPPASAQVYVTTRIGVAPPPPRFERVPPPRYGYVWAPGYWRWDGRLRRHVWAGGYWVRGRPGYNWRPAYWDHGRDGWRFRNGYWAR
;
A
#
# COMPACT_ATOMS: atom_id res chain seq x y z
N MET A 1 20.63 34.65 -60.97
CA MET A 1 19.83 35.74 -60.37
C MET A 1 18.64 35.07 -59.70
N LYS A 2 18.55 34.87 -58.38
CA LYS A 2 18.68 35.81 -57.25
C LYS A 2 19.41 35.14 -56.07
N SER A 3 20.22 35.96 -55.41
CA SER A 3 21.23 35.69 -54.38
C SER A 3 20.66 35.50 -52.97
N MET A 4 21.25 34.59 -52.19
CA MET A 4 21.22 34.62 -50.71
C MET A 4 22.36 35.52 -50.18
N PRO A 5 22.09 36.33 -49.15
CA PRO A 5 22.95 36.37 -47.94
C PRO A 5 22.11 36.67 -46.67
N LEU A 6 22.54 36.52 -45.42
CA LEU A 6 23.67 35.90 -44.72
C LEU A 6 23.38 36.17 -43.22
N LYS A 7 23.50 35.15 -42.36
CA LYS A 7 23.82 35.20 -40.90
C LYS A 7 22.95 36.06 -39.94
N LEU A 8 22.30 35.37 -39.00
CA LEU A 8 22.48 35.66 -37.57
C LEU A 8 22.30 34.37 -36.76
N ALA A 9 23.38 34.00 -36.08
CA ALA A 9 23.49 32.89 -35.15
C ALA A 9 22.96 33.27 -33.77
N LEU A 10 22.47 32.29 -33.00
CA LEU A 10 22.69 32.09 -31.55
C LEU A 10 21.79 30.88 -31.14
N LEU A 11 22.36 29.70 -30.91
CA LEU A 11 22.90 29.17 -29.64
C LEU A 11 21.84 28.69 -28.62
N ALA A 12 22.05 27.42 -28.24
CA ALA A 12 21.96 26.85 -26.89
C ALA A 12 20.61 26.33 -26.34
N GLY A 13 20.69 25.13 -25.75
CA GLY A 13 19.68 24.53 -24.87
C GLY A 13 19.48 23.03 -25.09
N LEU A 14 20.54 22.22 -25.09
CA LEU A 14 20.83 21.23 -24.04
C LEU A 14 19.59 20.70 -23.29
N GLY A 15 19.38 19.38 -23.40
CA GLY A 15 18.18 18.70 -22.91
C GLY A 15 17.95 18.76 -21.41
N LEU A 16 16.67 18.61 -21.04
CA LEU A 16 16.28 18.03 -19.77
C LEU A 16 15.31 16.89 -20.04
N ALA A 17 15.81 15.67 -19.89
CA ALA A 17 14.99 14.52 -19.54
C ALA A 17 14.47 14.74 -18.12
N PHE A 18 13.16 14.80 -17.94
CA PHE A 18 12.55 14.48 -16.66
C PHE A 18 11.44 13.47 -16.93
N ALA A 19 11.82 12.20 -16.89
CA ALA A 19 10.88 11.11 -16.69
C ALA A 19 10.21 11.34 -15.33
N GLY A 20 8.98 11.85 -15.36
CA GLY A 20 8.15 12.03 -14.18
C GLY A 20 7.87 10.67 -13.56
N ALA A 21 8.72 10.24 -12.62
CA ALA A 21 8.40 9.16 -11.72
C ALA A 21 7.21 9.62 -10.86
N THR A 22 6.00 9.23 -11.25
CA THR A 22 4.82 9.41 -10.42
C THR A 22 5.01 8.56 -9.16
N ALA A 23 5.48 9.19 -8.09
CA ALA A 23 5.48 8.58 -6.76
C ALA A 23 4.01 8.36 -6.37
N TYR A 24 3.50 7.15 -6.63
CA TYR A 24 2.20 6.72 -6.12
C TYR A 24 2.30 6.63 -4.59
N ALA A 25 1.88 7.69 -3.91
CA ALA A 25 1.64 7.68 -2.48
C ALA A 25 0.21 7.17 -2.26
N PRO A 26 0.00 5.98 -1.68
CA PRO A 26 -1.34 5.53 -1.37
C PRO A 26 -1.99 6.51 -0.37
N PRO A 27 -3.30 6.79 -0.48
CA PRO A 27 -3.98 7.70 0.42
C PRO A 27 -3.86 7.19 1.87
N ALA A 28 -3.36 8.06 2.76
CA ALA A 28 -3.34 7.82 4.20
C ALA A 28 -4.78 7.87 4.74
N SER A 29 -5.49 6.74 4.65
CA SER A 29 -6.81 6.60 5.25
C SER A 29 -6.62 6.44 6.77
N ALA A 30 -7.21 7.32 7.57
CA ALA A 30 -7.38 7.10 9.00
C ALA A 30 -8.24 5.83 9.19
N GLN A 31 -7.61 4.72 9.55
CA GLN A 31 -8.28 3.43 9.69
C GLN A 31 -8.95 3.38 11.07
N VAL A 32 -10.26 3.60 11.10
CA VAL A 32 -11.08 3.31 12.29
C VAL A 32 -11.25 1.79 12.37
N TYR A 33 -10.45 1.15 13.20
CA TYR A 33 -10.50 -0.29 13.45
C TYR A 33 -11.62 -0.60 14.44
N VAL A 34 -12.83 -0.87 13.92
CA VAL A 34 -13.93 -1.31 14.78
C VAL A 34 -13.81 -2.81 15.02
N THR A 35 -13.53 -3.22 16.26
CA THR A 35 -13.64 -4.61 16.71
C THR A 35 -15.11 -4.97 16.88
N THR A 36 -15.88 -4.96 15.78
CA THR A 36 -17.29 -5.36 15.79
C THR A 36 -17.38 -6.87 15.52
N ARG A 37 -18.23 -7.57 16.27
CA ARG A 37 -18.65 -8.94 15.93
C ARG A 37 -19.34 -8.94 14.57
N ILE A 38 -18.93 -9.81 13.64
CA ILE A 38 -19.53 -9.89 12.30
C ILE A 38 -20.04 -11.31 12.09
N GLY A 39 -21.33 -11.44 11.79
CA GLY A 39 -21.97 -12.71 11.45
C GLY A 39 -21.67 -13.21 10.03
N VAL A 40 -20.83 -12.50 9.28
CA VAL A 40 -20.49 -12.76 7.89
C VAL A 40 -19.02 -13.16 7.83
N ALA A 41 -18.76 -14.38 7.37
CA ALA A 41 -17.41 -14.91 7.24
C ALA A 41 -16.55 -14.04 6.30
N PRO A 42 -15.28 -13.78 6.63
CA PRO A 42 -14.35 -13.17 5.70
C PRO A 42 -14.17 -14.08 4.48
N PRO A 43 -13.97 -13.53 3.28
CA PRO A 43 -13.55 -14.32 2.14
C PRO A 43 -12.21 -15.03 2.42
N PRO A 44 -11.85 -16.05 1.64
CA PRO A 44 -10.54 -16.71 1.76
C PRO A 44 -9.40 -15.68 1.72
N PRO A 45 -8.30 -15.92 2.47
CA PRO A 45 -7.11 -15.09 2.39
C PRO A 45 -6.68 -14.90 0.94
N ARG A 46 -6.51 -13.65 0.52
CA ARG A 46 -6.05 -13.34 -0.83
C ARG A 46 -4.53 -13.37 -0.84
N PHE A 47 -3.96 -14.08 -1.82
CA PHE A 47 -2.53 -13.99 -2.06
C PHE A 47 -2.18 -12.61 -2.64
N GLU A 48 -1.16 -11.98 -2.07
CA GLU A 48 -0.60 -10.72 -2.53
C GLU A 48 0.88 -10.91 -2.82
N ARG A 49 1.32 -10.43 -3.99
CA ARG A 49 2.75 -10.46 -4.32
C ARG A 49 3.49 -9.54 -3.35
N VAL A 50 4.38 -10.12 -2.56
CA VAL A 50 5.24 -9.37 -1.65
C VAL A 50 6.16 -8.45 -2.48
N PRO A 51 6.18 -7.13 -2.24
CA PRO A 51 7.08 -6.24 -2.94
C PRO A 51 8.55 -6.51 -2.58
N PRO A 52 9.52 -5.98 -3.36
CA PRO A 52 10.94 -6.14 -3.03
C PRO A 52 11.25 -5.70 -1.59
N PRO A 53 12.09 -6.44 -0.84
CA PRO A 53 12.43 -6.12 0.53
C PRO A 53 12.92 -4.67 0.71
N ARG A 54 12.47 -4.02 1.78
CA ARG A 54 12.86 -2.66 2.14
C ARG A 54 13.65 -2.68 3.46
N TYR A 55 14.88 -2.17 3.44
CA TYR A 55 15.74 -2.16 4.62
C TYR A 55 15.09 -1.45 5.81
N GLY A 56 15.09 -2.10 6.98
CA GLY A 56 14.49 -1.56 8.20
C GLY A 56 12.95 -1.59 8.24
N TYR A 57 12.29 -2.25 7.29
CA TYR A 57 10.84 -2.43 7.25
C TYR A 57 10.47 -3.90 7.12
N VAL A 58 9.28 -4.24 7.59
CA VAL A 58 8.66 -5.56 7.43
C VAL A 58 7.39 -5.38 6.63
N TRP A 59 7.13 -6.31 5.71
CA TRP A 59 5.90 -6.30 4.93
C TRP A 59 4.75 -6.80 5.81
N ALA A 60 3.74 -5.95 6.01
CA ALA A 60 2.46 -6.35 6.57
C ALA A 60 1.54 -6.74 5.40
N PRO A 61 1.18 -8.03 5.25
CA PRO A 61 0.28 -8.47 4.18
C PRO A 61 -1.07 -7.78 4.26
N GLY A 62 -1.74 -7.64 3.11
CA GLY A 62 -3.12 -7.18 3.07
C GLY A 62 -4.08 -8.10 3.81
N TYR A 63 -5.25 -7.57 4.15
CA TYR A 63 -6.28 -8.27 4.91
C TYR A 63 -7.68 -7.85 4.47
N TRP A 64 -8.66 -8.69 4.75
CA TRP A 64 -10.07 -8.33 4.59
C TRP A 64 -10.49 -7.41 5.73
N ARG A 65 -10.78 -6.15 5.42
CA ARG A 65 -11.36 -5.19 6.35
C ARG A 65 -12.88 -5.24 6.24
N TRP A 66 -13.58 -5.22 7.37
CA TRP A 66 -15.01 -5.01 7.34
C TRP A 66 -15.35 -3.54 7.09
N ASP A 67 -16.14 -3.26 6.06
CA ASP A 67 -16.74 -1.95 5.85
C ASP A 67 -18.15 -1.94 6.43
N GLY A 68 -18.32 -1.22 7.55
CA GLY A 68 -19.61 -1.13 8.24
C GLY A 68 -20.69 -0.40 7.45
N ARG A 69 -20.32 0.50 6.52
CA ARG A 69 -21.26 1.24 5.67
C ARG A 69 -21.75 0.37 4.53
N LEU A 70 -20.83 -0.35 3.88
CA LEU A 70 -21.12 -1.25 2.77
C LEU A 70 -21.59 -2.63 3.24
N ARG A 71 -21.54 -2.91 4.54
CA ARG A 71 -21.87 -4.19 5.20
C ARG A 71 -21.19 -5.38 4.52
N ARG A 72 -19.92 -5.22 4.10
CA ARG A 72 -19.15 -6.26 3.41
C ARG A 72 -17.67 -6.18 3.72
N HIS A 73 -16.97 -7.29 3.46
CA HIS A 73 -15.51 -7.34 3.49
C HIS A 73 -14.93 -6.65 2.25
N VAL A 74 -13.97 -5.76 2.47
CA VAL A 74 -13.22 -5.04 1.45
C VAL A 74 -11.73 -5.31 1.63
N TRP A 75 -11.01 -5.53 0.54
CA TRP A 75 -9.58 -5.82 0.60
C TRP A 75 -8.81 -4.54 0.97
N ALA A 76 -8.06 -4.60 2.07
CA ALA A 76 -7.03 -3.61 2.40
C ALA A 76 -5.69 -4.17 1.94
N GLY A 77 -5.03 -3.49 0.99
CA GLY A 77 -3.71 -3.90 0.49
C GLY A 77 -2.63 -3.87 1.58
N GLY A 78 -1.57 -4.64 1.36
CA GLY A 78 -0.45 -4.69 2.29
C GLY A 78 0.33 -3.37 2.34
N TYR A 79 1.12 -3.22 3.38
CA TYR A 79 1.88 -2.00 3.64
C TYR A 79 3.19 -2.29 4.37
N TRP A 80 4.13 -1.36 4.25
CA TRP A 80 5.40 -1.45 4.98
C TRP A 80 5.23 -0.92 6.41
N VAL A 81 5.58 -1.74 7.39
CA VAL A 81 5.71 -1.32 8.79
C VAL A 81 7.18 -1.22 9.17
N ARG A 82 7.56 -0.21 9.97
CA ARG A 82 8.95 -0.06 10.43
C ARG A 82 9.32 -1.27 11.30
N GLY A 83 10.42 -1.93 10.94
CA GLY A 83 10.93 -3.09 11.67
C GLY A 83 11.29 -2.73 13.11
N ARG A 84 11.00 -3.66 14.02
CA ARG A 84 11.32 -3.51 15.44
C ARG A 84 12.33 -4.59 15.86
N PRO A 85 13.57 -4.22 16.24
CA PRO A 85 14.58 -5.20 16.65
C PRO A 85 14.10 -6.11 17.78
N GLY A 86 14.27 -7.43 17.62
CA GLY A 86 13.84 -8.43 18.60
C GLY A 86 12.34 -8.72 18.62
N TYR A 87 11.58 -8.26 17.61
CA TYR A 87 10.15 -8.56 17.46
C TYR A 87 9.85 -9.08 16.05
N ASN A 88 8.85 -9.94 15.97
CA ASN A 88 8.32 -10.49 14.74
C ASN A 88 6.93 -9.90 14.46
N TRP A 89 6.72 -9.42 13.24
CA TRP A 89 5.40 -8.94 12.84
C TRP A 89 4.46 -10.14 12.67
N ARG A 90 3.31 -10.08 13.34
CA ARG A 90 2.18 -11.00 13.15
C ARG A 90 1.12 -10.28 12.30
N PRO A 91 0.79 -10.78 11.11
CA PRO A 91 -0.24 -10.19 10.25
C PRO A 91 -1.60 -10.11 10.94
N ALA A 92 -2.44 -9.20 10.47
CA ALA A 92 -3.84 -9.18 10.85
C ALA A 92 -4.56 -10.43 10.33
N TYR A 93 -5.50 -10.96 11.11
CA TYR A 93 -6.25 -12.15 10.73
C TYR A 93 -7.67 -12.13 11.31
N TRP A 94 -8.53 -12.97 10.75
CA TRP A 94 -9.85 -13.23 11.29
C TRP A 94 -9.82 -14.54 12.07
N ASP A 95 -10.39 -14.50 13.27
CA ASP A 95 -10.56 -15.66 14.13
C ASP A 95 -12.04 -16.02 14.23
N HIS A 96 -12.35 -17.32 14.21
CA HIS A 96 -13.71 -17.81 14.35
C HIS A 96 -13.93 -18.35 15.76
N GLY A 97 -14.71 -17.63 16.56
CA GLY A 97 -15.10 -18.05 17.90
C GLY A 97 -16.55 -18.49 17.98
N ARG A 98 -16.96 -18.88 19.19
CA ARG A 98 -18.35 -19.26 19.51
C ARG A 98 -19.38 -18.18 19.13
N ASP A 99 -19.00 -16.91 19.20
CA ASP A 99 -19.88 -15.76 18.94
C ASP A 99 -19.71 -15.18 17.52
N GLY A 100 -19.11 -15.94 16.59
CA GLY A 100 -18.86 -15.52 15.22
C GLY A 100 -17.43 -15.03 14.96
N TRP A 101 -17.28 -14.21 13.92
CA TRP A 101 -15.97 -13.78 13.43
C TRP A 101 -15.46 -12.54 14.16
N ARG A 102 -14.19 -12.59 14.57
CA ARG A 102 -13.49 -11.50 15.24
C ARG A 102 -12.23 -11.13 14.48
N PHE A 103 -12.07 -9.85 14.19
CA PHE A 103 -10.86 -9.34 13.60
C PHE A 103 -9.77 -9.17 14.66
N ARG A 104 -8.58 -9.68 14.35
CA ARG A 104 -7.36 -9.50 15.13
C ARG A 104 -6.43 -8.60 14.33
N ASN A 105 -6.10 -7.44 14.90
CA ASN A 105 -5.14 -6.52 14.30
C ASN A 105 -3.76 -7.17 14.20
N GLY A 106 -2.97 -6.71 13.23
CA GLY A 106 -1.55 -7.06 13.16
C GLY A 106 -0.80 -6.46 14.34
N TYR A 107 0.20 -7.18 14.85
CA TYR A 107 0.91 -6.78 16.06
C TYR A 107 2.36 -7.29 16.07
N TRP A 108 3.18 -6.68 16.92
CA TRP A 108 4.54 -7.14 17.18
C TRP A 108 4.53 -8.19 18.28
N ALA A 109 4.94 -9.40 17.96
CA ALA A 109 5.21 -10.46 18.94
C ALA A 109 6.71 -10.46 19.28
N ARG A 110 7.05 -10.70 20.55
CA ARG A 110 8.44 -10.92 20.98
C ARG A 110 8.75 -12.41 20.97
#